data_AF-A0A7S1ZDB2-F1
#
_entry.id   AF-A0A7S1ZDB2-F1
#
_cell.length_a   1.000
_cell.length_b   1.000
_cell.length_c   1.000
_cell.angle_alpha   90.00
_cell.angle_beta   90.00
_cell.angle_gamma   90.00
#
_symmetry.space_group_name_H-M   'P 1'
#
loop_
_entity.id
_entity.type
_entity.pdbx_description
1 polymer ?
#
loop_
_entity_poly.entity_id
_entity_poly.type
_entity_poly.pdbx_seq_one_letter_code
_entity_poly.pdbx_strand_id
1 'polypeptide(L)'
;METLTALRKSFLFALQVSTVLLHHANALALHSPPLPAKPVLVGTSDYSNILFGKLQRSAALWGTNLGEPTTIICPGDQERKLQKCLWNQFYMASPRSDGIMSFDDLTSPLSYYNNLKDTLIFFDAATPKEASGFSLPFMKKQQVDTVPTIDPTVLQCAVERGCAHIYVLASPDALDGCYQVLEPYNGQVASTIICLDDGVTMAPTKDWMTSRPQDLEGEFIGSVALRPYNPDVPSMFGASTIPTEDVAEVMIHIALRTDREFCEYPRFLLIGPSDDELDVRLNADYFTMVGGQKARELAGTVQSVTSWGQFLSPLGDVNTELGKRPDQP
;
A
#
# COMPACT_ATOMS: atom_id res chain seq x y z
N MET A 1 48.07 -47.40 24.59
CA MET A 1 47.98 -45.94 24.76
C MET A 1 47.64 -45.22 23.45
N GLU A 2 48.22 -45.62 22.31
CA GLU A 2 48.02 -44.96 21.01
C GLU A 2 46.58 -45.01 20.45
N THR A 3 45.84 -46.09 20.68
CA THR A 3 44.44 -46.24 20.26
C THR A 3 43.48 -45.27 20.94
N LEU A 4 43.74 -44.91 22.20
CA LEU A 4 42.90 -43.97 22.94
C LEU A 4 43.10 -42.52 22.45
N THR A 5 44.32 -42.19 22.01
CA THR A 5 44.66 -40.88 21.45
C THR A 5 44.05 -40.69 20.06
N ALA A 6 44.00 -41.74 19.24
CA ALA A 6 43.35 -41.71 17.93
C ALA A 6 41.83 -41.47 18.04
N LEU A 7 41.15 -42.21 18.92
CA LEU A 7 39.72 -42.04 19.19
C LEU A 7 39.36 -40.63 19.68
N ARG A 8 40.20 -40.05 20.56
CA ARG A 8 39.98 -38.70 21.08
C ARG A 8 40.13 -37.62 20.00
N LYS A 9 41.07 -37.79 19.06
CA LYS A 9 41.24 -36.88 17.91
C LYS A 9 40.07 -36.97 16.93
N SER A 10 39.59 -38.18 16.62
CA SER A 10 38.43 -38.38 15.76
C SER A 10 37.15 -37.80 16.36
N PHE A 11 36.97 -37.93 17.68
CA PHE A 11 35.81 -37.35 18.38
C PHE A 11 35.85 -35.82 18.41
N LEU A 12 37.02 -35.22 18.67
CA LEU A 12 37.19 -33.76 18.63
C LEU A 12 36.99 -33.20 17.22
N PHE A 13 37.45 -33.92 16.19
CA PHE A 13 37.23 -33.54 14.79
C PHE A 13 35.74 -33.60 14.43
N ALA A 14 35.02 -34.66 14.82
CA ALA A 14 33.58 -34.76 14.60
C ALA A 14 32.82 -33.62 15.30
N LEU A 15 33.19 -33.27 16.55
CA LEU A 15 32.60 -32.14 17.26
C LEU A 15 32.88 -30.79 16.58
N GLN A 16 34.10 -30.55 16.10
CA GLN A 16 34.42 -29.33 15.35
C GLN A 16 33.62 -29.25 14.05
N VAL A 17 33.52 -30.35 13.29
CA VAL A 17 32.73 -30.40 12.05
C VAL A 17 31.25 -30.15 12.33
N SER A 18 30.68 -30.77 13.37
CA SER A 18 29.30 -30.53 13.78
C SER A 18 29.05 -29.08 14.21
N THR A 19 30.00 -28.45 14.90
CA THR A 19 29.86 -27.04 15.34
C THR A 19 29.92 -26.08 14.16
N VAL A 20 30.82 -26.33 13.19
CA VAL A 20 30.93 -25.56 11.94
C VAL A 20 29.70 -25.75 11.07
N LEU A 21 29.16 -26.97 10.98
CA LEU A 21 27.91 -27.24 10.25
C LEU A 21 26.70 -26.60 10.92
N LEU A 22 26.64 -26.57 12.26
CA LEU A 22 25.57 -25.87 12.99
C LEU A 22 25.67 -24.35 12.81
N HIS A 23 26.89 -23.79 12.77
CA HIS A 23 27.11 -22.36 12.50
C HIS A 23 26.81 -22.01 11.04
N HIS A 24 27.15 -22.87 10.09
CA HIS A 24 26.77 -22.69 8.67
C HIS A 24 25.26 -22.85 8.45
N ALA A 25 24.60 -23.78 9.13
CA ALA A 25 23.16 -23.96 9.05
C ALA A 25 22.40 -22.76 9.65
N ASN A 26 22.89 -22.19 10.76
CA ASN A 26 22.34 -20.94 11.32
C ASN A 26 22.64 -19.72 10.44
N ALA A 27 23.81 -19.65 9.79
CA ALA A 27 24.14 -18.58 8.86
C ALA A 27 23.29 -18.64 7.57
N LEU A 28 22.92 -19.83 7.10
CA LEU A 28 22.02 -20.02 5.96
C LEU A 28 20.53 -19.82 6.33
N ALA A 29 20.14 -20.06 7.58
CA ALA A 29 18.80 -19.78 8.08
C ALA A 29 18.52 -18.28 8.29
N LEU A 30 19.56 -17.44 8.25
CA LEU A 30 19.48 -15.99 8.49
C LEU A 30 19.07 -15.19 7.24
N HIS A 31 18.95 -15.80 6.06
CA HIS A 31 18.58 -15.13 4.82
C HIS A 31 17.45 -15.86 4.07
N SER A 32 16.44 -16.34 4.80
CA SER A 32 15.14 -16.52 4.15
C SER A 32 14.74 -15.16 3.58
N PRO A 33 14.47 -15.02 2.27
CA PRO A 33 13.99 -13.75 1.74
C PRO A 33 12.76 -13.32 2.55
N PRO A 34 12.64 -12.03 2.90
CA PRO A 34 11.50 -11.56 3.68
C PRO A 34 10.22 -11.98 2.95
N LEU A 35 9.25 -12.53 3.70
CA LEU A 35 7.99 -12.93 3.11
C LEU A 35 7.35 -11.70 2.42
N PRO A 36 6.69 -11.91 1.27
CA PRO A 36 6.05 -10.81 0.58
C PRO A 36 4.92 -10.25 1.44
N ALA A 37 4.88 -8.92 1.54
CA ALA A 37 3.90 -8.22 2.33
C ALA A 37 2.52 -8.36 1.68
N LYS A 38 1.49 -8.70 2.44
CA LYS A 38 0.15 -9.01 1.91
C LYS A 38 -0.77 -7.79 2.07
N PRO A 39 -1.17 -7.12 0.99
CA PRO A 39 -2.11 -6.01 1.08
C PRO A 39 -3.52 -6.53 1.38
N VAL A 40 -4.18 -5.96 2.39
CA VAL A 40 -5.60 -6.16 2.67
C VAL A 40 -6.29 -4.81 2.63
N LEU A 41 -7.25 -4.68 1.72
CA LEU A 41 -8.05 -3.47 1.55
C LEU A 41 -9.39 -3.60 2.26
N VAL A 42 -9.75 -2.59 3.04
CA VAL A 42 -11.01 -2.49 3.76
C VAL A 42 -11.74 -1.26 3.23
N GLY A 43 -12.66 -1.51 2.30
CA GLY A 43 -13.39 -0.43 1.64
C GLY A 43 -13.95 -0.88 0.30
N THR A 44 -14.98 -0.17 -0.15
CA THR A 44 -15.68 -0.51 -1.39
C THR A 44 -16.05 0.74 -2.19
N SER A 45 -15.31 1.84 -2.01
CA SER A 45 -15.48 3.05 -2.81
C SER A 45 -14.76 2.94 -4.17
N ASP A 46 -14.95 3.93 -5.03
CA ASP A 46 -14.20 4.02 -6.29
C ASP A 46 -12.67 4.13 -6.05
N TYR A 47 -12.25 4.80 -4.97
CA TYR A 47 -10.84 4.81 -4.55
C TYR A 47 -10.35 3.41 -4.22
N SER A 48 -11.08 2.69 -3.36
CA SER A 48 -10.75 1.31 -3.00
C SER A 48 -10.59 0.43 -4.24
N ASN A 49 -11.48 0.55 -5.23
CA ASN A 49 -11.40 -0.21 -6.47
C ASN A 49 -10.13 0.10 -7.28
N ILE A 50 -9.78 1.39 -7.41
CA ILE A 50 -8.56 1.84 -8.11
C ILE A 50 -7.30 1.37 -7.38
N LEU A 51 -7.25 1.54 -6.05
CA LEU A 51 -6.13 1.11 -5.22
C LEU A 51 -5.93 -0.41 -5.32
N PHE A 52 -7.01 -1.20 -5.23
CA PHE A 52 -6.92 -2.66 -5.39
C PHE A 52 -6.32 -3.04 -6.74
N GLY A 53 -6.80 -2.43 -7.83
CA GLY A 53 -6.28 -2.70 -9.17
C GLY A 53 -4.80 -2.35 -9.31
N LYS A 54 -4.35 -1.22 -8.75
CA LYS A 54 -2.92 -0.85 -8.72
C LYS A 54 -2.10 -1.80 -7.86
N LEU A 55 -2.54 -2.15 -6.65
CA LEU A 55 -1.90 -3.15 -5.79
C LEU A 55 -1.74 -4.50 -6.50
N GLN A 56 -2.76 -4.95 -7.24
CA GLN A 56 -2.70 -6.20 -7.98
C GLN A 56 -1.62 -6.19 -9.05
N ARG A 57 -1.44 -5.06 -9.75
CA ARG A 57 -0.35 -4.93 -10.73
C ARG A 57 1.01 -4.76 -10.04
N SER A 58 1.09 -4.02 -8.94
CA SER A 58 2.33 -3.87 -8.16
C SER A 58 2.82 -5.20 -7.57
N ALA A 59 1.91 -6.09 -7.17
CA ALA A 59 2.25 -7.44 -6.71
C ALA A 59 2.84 -8.33 -7.81
N ALA A 60 2.52 -8.06 -9.07
CA ALA A 60 3.11 -8.75 -10.22
C ALA A 60 4.52 -8.19 -10.59
N LEU A 61 4.91 -7.05 -10.01
CA LEU A 61 6.21 -6.46 -10.28
C LEU A 61 7.30 -7.07 -9.42
N TRP A 62 8.43 -7.34 -10.07
CA TRP A 62 9.58 -7.85 -9.39
C TRP A 62 10.20 -6.78 -8.47
N GLY A 63 10.47 -7.15 -7.21
CA GLY A 63 11.16 -6.30 -6.22
C GLY A 63 10.28 -5.29 -5.47
N THR A 64 8.96 -5.30 -5.67
CA THR A 64 8.01 -4.61 -4.75
C THR A 64 7.80 -5.39 -3.46
N ASN A 65 8.13 -6.69 -3.45
CA ASN A 65 7.89 -7.61 -2.34
C ASN A 65 6.45 -7.57 -1.81
N LEU A 66 5.47 -7.33 -2.69
CA LEU A 66 4.05 -7.42 -2.39
C LEU A 66 3.49 -8.77 -2.84
N GLY A 67 2.66 -9.36 -1.99
CA GLY A 67 1.81 -10.51 -2.33
C GLY A 67 0.55 -10.06 -3.05
N GLU A 68 -0.22 -11.02 -3.57
CA GLU A 68 -1.52 -10.75 -4.18
C GLU A 68 -2.44 -10.03 -3.16
N PRO A 69 -3.09 -8.92 -3.54
CA PRO A 69 -3.94 -8.17 -2.62
C PRO A 69 -5.26 -8.91 -2.36
N THR A 70 -5.79 -8.71 -1.16
CA THR A 70 -7.11 -9.17 -0.74
C THR A 70 -7.98 -7.96 -0.40
N THR A 71 -9.29 -8.02 -0.68
CA THR A 71 -10.24 -6.99 -0.27
C THR A 71 -11.34 -7.57 0.60
N ILE A 72 -11.78 -6.82 1.60
CA ILE A 72 -12.91 -7.19 2.46
C ILE A 72 -14.17 -6.56 1.89
N ILE A 73 -15.09 -7.40 1.42
CA ILE A 73 -16.38 -6.95 0.89
C ILE A 73 -17.44 -7.03 1.99
N CYS A 74 -18.02 -5.88 2.35
CA CYS A 74 -19.16 -5.83 3.27
C CYS A 74 -20.43 -6.43 2.61
N PRO A 75 -21.32 -7.11 3.38
CA PRO A 75 -22.51 -7.75 2.82
C PRO A 75 -23.49 -6.74 2.18
N GLY A 76 -23.88 -6.95 0.91
CA GLY A 76 -25.03 -6.25 0.29
C GLY A 76 -24.86 -5.79 -1.16
N ASP A 77 -23.63 -5.62 -1.64
CA ASP A 77 -23.28 -5.36 -3.04
C ASP A 77 -21.76 -5.50 -3.15
N GLN A 78 -21.17 -5.29 -4.32
CA GLN A 78 -19.75 -4.90 -4.54
C GLN A 78 -18.84 -5.89 -5.28
N GLU A 79 -18.99 -7.22 -5.21
CA GLU A 79 -18.08 -8.09 -5.98
C GLU A 79 -18.22 -7.83 -7.49
N ARG A 80 -19.45 -7.81 -8.00
CA ARG A 80 -19.72 -7.53 -9.42
C ARG A 80 -19.34 -6.10 -9.80
N LYS A 81 -19.44 -5.13 -8.87
CA LYS A 81 -19.05 -3.73 -9.12
C LYS A 81 -17.54 -3.60 -9.17
N LEU A 82 -16.83 -4.21 -8.23
CA LEU A 82 -15.37 -4.31 -8.21
C LEU A 82 -14.88 -5.01 -9.48
N GLN A 83 -15.39 -6.20 -9.81
CA GLN A 83 -15.05 -6.91 -11.05
C GLN A 83 -15.28 -6.05 -12.30
N LYS A 84 -16.42 -5.36 -12.38
CA LYS A 84 -16.72 -4.46 -13.50
C LYS A 84 -15.76 -3.26 -13.53
N CYS A 85 -15.47 -2.66 -12.38
CA CYS A 85 -14.57 -1.52 -12.26
C CYS A 85 -13.15 -1.92 -12.65
N LEU A 86 -12.66 -3.03 -12.11
CA LEU A 86 -11.35 -3.59 -12.40
C LEU A 86 -11.19 -3.96 -13.88
N TRP A 87 -12.22 -4.57 -14.48
CA TRP A 87 -12.19 -4.88 -15.90
C TRP A 87 -12.18 -3.63 -16.77
N ASN A 88 -12.97 -2.61 -16.41
CA ASN A 88 -13.04 -1.36 -17.15
C ASN A 88 -11.74 -0.55 -17.03
N GLN A 89 -11.14 -0.47 -15.85
CA GLN A 89 -10.01 0.41 -15.58
C GLN A 89 -8.66 -0.24 -15.85
N PHE A 90 -8.54 -1.56 -15.69
CA PHE A 90 -7.23 -2.23 -15.66
C PHE A 90 -7.09 -3.38 -16.65
N TYR A 91 -8.14 -3.75 -17.39
CA TYR A 91 -8.18 -4.78 -18.46
C TYR A 91 -7.56 -6.16 -18.16
N MET A 92 -7.08 -6.41 -16.93
CA MET A 92 -6.37 -7.62 -16.51
C MET A 92 -6.51 -7.90 -15.01
N ALA A 93 -7.14 -7.00 -14.25
CA ALA A 93 -7.39 -7.18 -12.83
C ALA A 93 -8.67 -8.02 -12.65
N SER A 94 -8.50 -9.28 -12.26
CA SER A 94 -9.60 -10.11 -11.75
C SER A 94 -9.38 -10.29 -10.25
N PRO A 95 -10.35 -9.91 -9.40
CA PRO A 95 -10.39 -10.41 -8.04
C PRO A 95 -10.74 -11.89 -8.20
N ARG A 96 -9.73 -12.75 -8.16
CA ARG A 96 -9.96 -14.19 -8.03
C ARG A 96 -10.74 -14.42 -6.72
N SER A 97 -11.42 -15.56 -6.59
CA SER A 97 -12.22 -15.88 -5.40
C SER A 97 -11.43 -15.90 -4.09
N ASP A 98 -10.10 -16.02 -4.16
CA ASP A 98 -9.14 -15.90 -3.04
C ASP A 98 -8.73 -14.44 -2.73
N GLY A 99 -8.94 -13.50 -3.66
CA GLY A 99 -8.72 -12.06 -3.47
C GLY A 99 -9.87 -11.34 -2.78
N ILE A 100 -10.96 -12.04 -2.46
CA ILE A 100 -12.10 -11.52 -1.71
C ILE A 100 -12.17 -12.26 -0.38
N MET A 101 -12.17 -11.50 0.71
CA MET A 101 -12.29 -11.98 2.07
C MET A 101 -13.64 -11.52 2.64
N SER A 102 -14.37 -12.40 3.32
CA SER A 102 -15.52 -11.97 4.08
C SER A 102 -15.08 -11.30 5.40
N PHE A 103 -15.94 -10.45 5.96
CA PHE A 103 -15.67 -9.85 7.27
C PHE A 103 -15.41 -10.92 8.35
N ASP A 104 -16.15 -12.03 8.31
CA ASP A 104 -16.01 -13.15 9.22
C ASP A 104 -14.66 -13.87 9.05
N ASP A 105 -14.12 -13.92 7.83
CA ASP A 105 -12.79 -14.49 7.58
C ASP A 105 -11.71 -13.67 8.27
N LEU A 106 -11.83 -12.34 8.36
CA LEU A 106 -10.83 -11.60 9.13
C LEU A 106 -11.06 -11.73 10.64
N THR A 107 -12.30 -11.62 11.10
CA THR A 107 -12.61 -11.50 12.54
C THR A 107 -12.69 -12.84 13.27
N SER A 108 -12.91 -13.96 12.56
CA SER A 108 -13.02 -15.28 13.18
C SER A 108 -11.70 -15.76 13.78
N PRO A 109 -11.68 -16.26 15.04
CA PRO A 109 -10.49 -16.83 15.68
C PRO A 109 -9.89 -18.04 14.95
N LEU A 110 -10.69 -18.72 14.13
CA LEU A 110 -10.29 -19.91 13.37
C LEU A 110 -9.82 -19.59 11.95
N SER A 111 -9.66 -18.31 11.64
CA SER A 111 -9.25 -17.86 10.32
C SER A 111 -7.83 -18.29 9.95
N TYR A 112 -7.61 -18.53 8.65
CA TYR A 112 -6.27 -18.63 8.06
C TYR A 112 -5.44 -17.34 8.23
N TYR A 113 -6.12 -16.21 8.46
CA TYR A 113 -5.54 -14.89 8.73
C TYR A 113 -5.33 -14.62 10.22
N ASN A 114 -5.09 -15.67 11.03
CA ASN A 114 -4.83 -15.54 12.48
C ASN A 114 -3.48 -14.88 12.82
N ASN A 115 -2.59 -14.75 11.84
CA ASN A 115 -1.32 -14.07 11.96
C ASN A 115 -1.17 -13.08 10.80
N LEU A 116 -1.03 -11.80 11.14
CA LEU A 116 -0.99 -10.70 10.17
C LEU A 116 0.39 -10.02 10.11
N LYS A 117 1.45 -10.63 10.64
CA LYS A 117 2.82 -10.04 10.71
C LYS A 117 3.37 -9.43 9.44
N ASP A 118 2.98 -9.94 8.27
CA ASP A 118 3.42 -9.43 6.97
C ASP A 118 2.31 -8.66 6.24
N THR A 119 1.19 -8.37 6.89
CA THR A 119 0.00 -7.79 6.28
C THR A 119 0.01 -6.27 6.36
N LEU A 120 -0.25 -5.61 5.23
CA LEU A 120 -0.46 -4.17 5.12
C LEU A 120 -1.97 -3.93 5.00
N ILE A 121 -2.56 -3.18 5.92
CA ILE A 121 -4.00 -2.92 5.91
C ILE A 121 -4.26 -1.52 5.39
N PHE A 122 -5.16 -1.41 4.43
CA PHE A 122 -5.57 -0.15 3.82
C PHE A 122 -7.04 0.11 4.17
N PHE A 123 -7.32 1.20 4.86
CA PHE A 123 -8.68 1.68 5.11
C PHE A 123 -9.03 2.84 4.19
N ASP A 124 -10.24 2.79 3.69
CA ASP A 124 -10.86 3.88 2.95
C ASP A 124 -11.90 4.59 3.82
N ALA A 125 -11.48 5.67 4.45
CA ALA A 125 -12.32 6.55 5.26
C ALA A 125 -12.56 7.90 4.56
N ALA A 126 -12.36 7.97 3.24
CA ALA A 126 -12.58 9.20 2.49
C ALA A 126 -14.07 9.39 2.18
N THR A 127 -14.60 10.58 2.45
CA THR A 127 -15.96 10.92 2.01
C THR A 127 -16.01 11.14 0.50
N PRO A 128 -16.92 10.46 -0.23
CA PRO A 128 -17.23 10.83 -1.59
C PRO A 128 -18.00 12.16 -1.56
N LYS A 129 -17.28 13.29 -1.64
CA LYS A 129 -17.94 14.58 -1.92
C LYS A 129 -18.36 14.56 -3.38
N GLU A 130 -19.67 14.44 -3.63
CA GLU A 130 -20.23 14.58 -4.97
C GLU A 130 -19.74 15.92 -5.54
N ALA A 131 -18.96 15.87 -6.62
CA ALA A 131 -18.72 17.04 -7.45
C ALA A 131 -20.10 17.64 -7.75
N SER A 132 -20.29 18.90 -7.38
CA SER A 132 -21.57 19.60 -7.43
C SER A 132 -22.16 19.61 -8.84
N GLY A 133 -22.85 18.54 -9.21
CA GLY A 133 -23.59 18.36 -10.45
C GLY A 133 -25.06 18.59 -10.17
N PHE A 134 -25.55 19.75 -10.56
CA PHE A 134 -26.96 20.14 -10.72
C PHE A 134 -28.00 19.23 -10.01
N SER A 135 -28.18 19.41 -8.70
CA SER A 135 -29.28 18.79 -7.97
C SER A 135 -30.59 19.45 -8.39
N LEU A 136 -31.44 18.73 -9.12
CA LEU A 136 -32.81 19.14 -9.36
C LEU A 136 -33.56 19.20 -8.01
N PRO A 137 -34.40 20.23 -7.75
CA PRO A 137 -34.96 20.53 -6.43
C PRO A 137 -35.97 19.51 -5.86
N PHE A 138 -36.14 18.35 -6.51
CA PHE A 138 -37.15 17.35 -6.15
C PHE A 138 -36.58 15.99 -5.69
N MET A 139 -35.26 15.80 -5.69
CA MET A 139 -34.63 14.63 -5.07
C MET A 139 -33.88 15.03 -3.82
N LYS A 140 -34.55 14.97 -2.66
CA LYS A 140 -33.84 14.86 -1.38
C LYS A 140 -33.21 13.47 -1.34
N LYS A 141 -31.94 13.35 -1.77
CA LYS A 141 -31.11 12.20 -1.36
C LYS A 141 -31.10 12.20 0.17
N GLN A 142 -31.46 11.06 0.74
CA GLN A 142 -31.37 10.83 2.17
C GLN A 142 -29.87 10.83 2.50
N GLN A 143 -29.37 11.98 2.93
CA GLN A 143 -28.00 12.16 3.36
C GLN A 143 -27.86 11.38 4.68
N VAL A 144 -27.27 10.19 4.60
CA VAL A 144 -26.86 9.45 5.80
C VAL A 144 -25.59 10.15 6.27
N ASP A 145 -25.74 11.03 7.27
CA ASP A 145 -24.67 11.85 7.86
C ASP A 145 -23.63 11.03 8.66
N THR A 146 -23.45 9.74 8.38
CA THR A 146 -22.37 8.96 8.99
C THR A 146 -21.09 9.21 8.21
N VAL A 147 -20.21 10.03 8.77
CA VAL A 147 -18.82 10.16 8.32
C VAL A 147 -18.22 8.74 8.23
N PRO A 148 -17.66 8.33 7.07
CA PRO A 148 -16.95 7.07 6.94
C PRO A 148 -15.87 7.00 8.01
N THR A 149 -15.90 5.93 8.80
CA THR A 149 -14.93 5.70 9.87
C THR A 149 -14.33 4.32 9.71
N ILE A 150 -13.11 4.17 10.22
CA ILE A 150 -12.42 2.89 10.31
C ILE A 150 -13.29 1.93 11.14
N ASP A 151 -13.55 0.73 10.64
CA ASP A 151 -14.27 -0.29 11.42
C ASP A 151 -13.40 -0.69 12.63
N PRO A 152 -13.83 -0.39 13.87
CA PRO A 152 -13.01 -0.63 15.05
C PRO A 152 -12.77 -2.11 15.31
N THR A 153 -13.68 -2.99 14.86
CA THR A 153 -13.56 -4.44 14.98
C THR A 153 -12.44 -4.97 14.10
N VAL A 154 -12.40 -4.49 12.84
CA VAL A 154 -11.34 -4.86 11.89
C VAL A 154 -10.00 -4.35 12.36
N LEU A 155 -9.95 -3.09 12.85
CA LEU A 155 -8.73 -2.51 13.41
C LEU A 155 -8.23 -3.28 14.63
N GLN A 156 -9.09 -3.56 15.61
CA GLN A 156 -8.70 -4.31 16.79
C GLN A 156 -8.13 -5.69 16.40
N CYS A 157 -8.82 -6.40 15.51
CA CYS A 157 -8.39 -7.69 15.02
C CYS A 157 -7.03 -7.62 14.31
N ALA A 158 -6.82 -6.59 13.51
CA ALA A 158 -5.56 -6.34 12.83
C ALA A 158 -4.39 -6.18 13.79
N VAL A 159 -4.56 -5.35 14.82
CA VAL A 159 -3.51 -5.06 15.80
C VAL A 159 -3.23 -6.27 16.68
N GLU A 160 -4.26 -6.94 17.20
CA GLU A 160 -4.11 -8.13 18.04
C GLU A 160 -3.38 -9.28 17.33
N ARG A 161 -3.54 -9.38 16.00
CA ARG A 161 -2.86 -10.37 15.16
C ARG A 161 -1.52 -9.90 14.62
N GLY A 162 -1.07 -8.72 15.03
CA GLY A 162 0.24 -8.16 14.75
C GLY A 162 0.40 -7.71 13.30
N CYS A 163 -0.58 -7.01 12.72
CA CYS A 163 -0.44 -6.45 11.37
C CYS A 163 0.84 -5.59 11.24
N ALA A 164 1.47 -5.59 10.07
CA ALA A 164 2.73 -4.89 9.86
C ALA A 164 2.54 -3.38 9.88
N HIS A 165 1.49 -2.89 9.22
CA HIS A 165 1.22 -1.46 9.08
C HIS A 165 -0.23 -1.21 8.69
N ILE A 166 -0.80 -0.13 9.22
CA ILE A 166 -2.13 0.39 8.84
C ILE A 166 -2.01 1.71 8.07
N TYR A 167 -2.55 1.74 6.86
CA TYR A 167 -2.68 2.93 6.02
C TYR A 167 -4.14 3.36 5.97
N VAL A 168 -4.40 4.65 6.13
CA VAL A 168 -5.75 5.21 6.10
C VAL A 168 -5.78 6.33 5.08
N LEU A 169 -6.67 6.26 4.10
CA LEU A 169 -7.08 7.43 3.33
C LEU A 169 -8.25 8.10 4.06
N ALA A 170 -8.11 9.36 4.44
CA ALA A 170 -9.16 10.12 5.11
C ALA A 170 -9.53 11.39 4.32
N SER A 171 -10.77 11.82 4.46
CA SER A 171 -11.18 13.19 4.17
C SER A 171 -11.03 14.06 5.42
N PRO A 172 -10.96 15.40 5.29
CA PRO A 172 -10.77 16.27 6.45
C PRO A 172 -11.80 16.09 7.57
N ASP A 173 -13.05 15.80 7.21
CA ASP A 173 -14.15 15.55 8.14
C ASP A 173 -14.07 14.19 8.86
N ALA A 174 -13.31 13.23 8.32
CA ALA A 174 -13.07 11.92 8.92
C ALA A 174 -11.77 11.85 9.73
N LEU A 175 -10.91 12.85 9.63
CA LEU A 175 -9.56 12.84 10.22
C LEU A 175 -9.57 12.61 11.73
N ASP A 176 -10.34 13.41 12.47
CA ASP A 176 -10.43 13.31 13.93
C ASP A 176 -10.96 11.94 14.38
N GLY A 177 -11.96 11.41 13.66
CA GLY A 177 -12.51 10.08 13.92
C GLY A 177 -11.48 8.98 13.69
N CYS A 178 -10.71 9.07 12.60
CA CYS A 178 -9.63 8.13 12.30
C CYS A 178 -8.53 8.18 13.37
N TYR A 179 -8.13 9.38 13.81
CA TYR A 179 -7.17 9.57 14.89
C TYR A 179 -7.65 8.90 16.18
N GLN A 180 -8.87 9.23 16.63
CA GLN A 180 -9.43 8.72 17.89
C GLN A 180 -9.54 7.19 17.92
N VAL A 181 -9.80 6.57 16.76
CA VAL A 181 -9.90 5.11 16.65
C VAL A 181 -8.52 4.44 16.66
N LEU A 182 -7.47 5.11 16.16
CA LEU A 182 -6.10 4.60 16.16
C LEU A 182 -5.32 4.88 17.45
N GLU A 183 -5.63 5.97 18.15
CA GLU A 183 -4.95 6.42 19.37
C GLU A 183 -4.76 5.32 20.44
N PRO A 184 -5.74 4.44 20.72
CA PRO A 184 -5.56 3.35 21.69
C PRO A 184 -4.45 2.34 21.33
N TYR A 185 -4.03 2.31 20.06
CA TYR A 185 -3.03 1.39 19.52
C TYR A 185 -1.67 2.05 19.26
N ASN A 186 -1.49 3.30 19.71
CA ASN A 186 -0.21 4.00 19.65
C ASN A 186 0.92 3.16 20.28
N GLY A 187 2.04 3.07 19.57
CA GLY A 187 3.18 2.23 19.97
C GLY A 187 2.98 0.72 19.83
N GLN A 188 1.79 0.24 19.42
CA GLN A 188 1.53 -1.19 19.18
C GLN A 188 1.60 -1.57 17.70
N VAL A 189 1.40 -0.62 16.80
CA VAL A 189 1.37 -0.83 15.35
C VAL A 189 1.81 0.42 14.61
N ALA A 190 2.57 0.27 13.52
CA ALA A 190 2.87 1.38 12.64
C ALA A 190 1.60 1.81 11.90
N SER A 191 1.33 3.11 11.86
CA SER A 191 0.18 3.64 11.14
C SER A 191 0.50 4.93 10.39
N THR A 192 -0.20 5.15 9.28
CA THR A 192 -0.06 6.35 8.44
C THR A 192 -1.42 6.78 7.93
N ILE A 193 -1.82 7.99 8.29
CA ILE A 193 -3.03 8.65 7.82
C ILE A 193 -2.65 9.63 6.73
N ILE A 194 -3.22 9.42 5.55
CA ILE A 194 -3.10 10.29 4.39
C ILE A 194 -4.45 10.96 4.26
N CYS A 195 -4.51 12.25 4.53
CA CYS A 195 -5.73 13.02 4.52
C CYS A 195 -5.73 13.98 3.32
N LEU A 196 -6.84 14.08 2.60
CA LEU A 196 -7.01 15.17 1.63
C LEU A 196 -6.92 16.50 2.39
N ASP A 197 -6.30 17.53 1.80
CA ASP A 197 -6.31 18.87 2.41
C ASP A 197 -7.71 19.52 2.35
N ASP A 198 -7.97 20.53 3.19
CA ASP A 198 -9.28 21.18 3.20
C ASP A 198 -9.58 21.81 1.84
N GLY A 199 -10.75 21.49 1.30
CA GLY A 199 -11.18 21.93 -0.02
C GLY A 199 -10.74 21.02 -1.17
N VAL A 200 -9.80 20.10 -0.93
CA VAL A 200 -9.39 19.10 -1.93
C VAL A 200 -10.41 17.97 -1.96
N THR A 201 -10.83 17.59 -3.16
CA THR A 201 -11.60 16.38 -3.42
C THR A 201 -10.82 15.45 -4.34
N MET A 202 -11.22 14.19 -4.39
CA MET A 202 -10.70 13.25 -5.38
C MET A 202 -11.81 12.78 -6.30
N ALA A 203 -11.49 12.60 -7.57
CA ALA A 203 -12.41 12.02 -8.54
C ALA A 203 -11.65 11.10 -9.50
N PRO A 204 -12.25 9.96 -9.91
CA PRO A 204 -11.67 9.14 -10.96
C PRO A 204 -11.55 9.95 -12.25
N THR A 205 -10.44 9.77 -12.95
CA THR A 205 -10.25 10.44 -14.24
C THR A 205 -11.23 9.84 -15.25
N LYS A 206 -12.00 10.71 -15.92
CA LYS A 206 -13.01 10.26 -16.87
C LYS A 206 -12.38 9.47 -18.00
N ASP A 207 -12.95 8.31 -18.31
CA ASP A 207 -12.49 7.39 -19.36
C ASP A 207 -11.05 6.89 -19.14
N TRP A 208 -10.51 7.06 -17.93
CA TRP A 208 -9.19 6.56 -17.60
C TRP A 208 -9.18 5.04 -17.56
N MET A 209 -8.23 4.48 -18.29
CA MET A 209 -7.96 3.06 -18.35
C MET A 209 -6.46 2.90 -18.49
N THR A 210 -5.90 1.94 -17.77
CA THR A 210 -4.50 1.54 -17.95
C THR A 210 -4.47 0.13 -18.55
N SER A 211 -3.94 0.05 -19.76
CA SER A 211 -3.65 -1.21 -20.46
C SER A 211 -2.20 -1.65 -20.26
N ARG A 212 -1.39 -0.82 -19.58
CA ARG A 212 0.03 -1.06 -19.38
C ARG A 212 0.28 -1.72 -18.01
N PRO A 213 1.34 -2.53 -17.89
CA PRO A 213 1.82 -3.00 -16.60
C PRO A 213 2.13 -1.82 -15.67
N GLN A 214 2.11 -2.05 -14.36
CA GLN A 214 2.44 -1.02 -13.38
C GLN A 214 3.91 -0.57 -13.55
N ASP A 215 4.14 0.73 -13.44
CA ASP A 215 5.47 1.32 -13.42
C ASP A 215 6.05 1.25 -12.00
N LEU A 216 7.32 0.83 -11.87
CA LEU A 216 7.98 0.68 -10.56
C LEU A 216 8.32 1.99 -9.86
N GLU A 217 8.47 3.05 -10.63
CA GLU A 217 8.84 4.38 -10.17
C GLU A 217 7.62 5.32 -10.17
N GLY A 218 6.43 4.78 -10.42
CA GLY A 218 5.13 5.42 -10.33
C GLY A 218 4.73 6.28 -11.53
N GLU A 219 3.45 6.19 -11.90
CA GLU A 219 2.82 6.95 -12.98
C GLU A 219 1.71 7.85 -12.43
N PHE A 220 1.85 9.15 -12.73
CA PHE A 220 0.92 10.20 -12.34
C PHE A 220 0.21 10.81 -13.55
N ILE A 221 -1.05 11.20 -13.35
CA ILE A 221 -1.89 11.93 -14.31
C ILE A 221 -1.69 13.44 -14.09
N GLY A 222 -1.66 13.88 -12.83
CA GLY A 222 -1.43 15.24 -12.41
C GLY A 222 -0.43 15.35 -11.27
N SER A 223 0.09 16.57 -11.09
CA SER A 223 1.03 16.86 -10.02
C SER A 223 0.30 16.91 -8.67
N VAL A 224 0.82 16.16 -7.70
CA VAL A 224 0.35 16.16 -6.31
C VAL A 224 1.51 16.55 -5.39
N ALA A 225 1.18 17.05 -4.20
CA ALA A 225 2.14 17.37 -3.15
C ALA A 225 1.76 16.68 -1.85
N LEU A 226 2.78 16.36 -1.05
CA LEU A 226 2.64 15.87 0.31
C LEU A 226 3.19 16.90 1.29
N ARG A 227 2.47 17.09 2.40
CA ARG A 227 2.95 17.90 3.52
C ARG A 227 2.63 17.22 4.85
N PRO A 228 3.45 17.41 5.89
CA PRO A 228 3.07 17.01 7.24
C PRO A 228 1.77 17.70 7.64
N TYR A 229 0.90 16.99 8.34
CA TYR A 229 -0.23 17.63 8.99
C TYR A 229 0.28 18.56 10.10
N ASN A 230 -0.18 19.81 10.09
CA ASN A 230 0.05 20.75 11.17
C ASN A 230 -1.28 21.48 11.44
N PRO A 231 -1.90 21.30 12.63
CA PRO A 231 -3.19 21.90 12.93
C PRO A 231 -3.14 23.44 12.99
N ASP A 232 -1.95 24.01 13.20
CA ASP A 232 -1.76 25.46 13.24
C ASP A 232 -1.59 26.10 11.85
N VAL A 233 -1.46 25.28 10.80
CA VAL A 233 -1.24 25.75 9.44
C VAL A 233 -2.52 25.54 8.62
N PRO A 234 -3.19 26.62 8.17
CA PRO A 234 -4.40 26.50 7.36
C PRO A 234 -4.13 25.80 6.03
N SER A 235 -5.18 25.21 5.43
CA SER A 235 -5.11 24.62 4.10
C SER A 235 -4.52 25.58 3.08
N MET A 236 -3.60 25.06 2.26
CA MET A 236 -2.86 25.84 1.29
C MET A 236 -3.26 25.53 -0.16
N PHE A 237 -3.90 24.39 -0.42
CA PHE A 237 -4.18 23.94 -1.78
C PHE A 237 -5.47 24.52 -2.39
N GLY A 238 -6.32 25.15 -1.58
CA GLY A 238 -7.60 25.68 -2.04
C GLY A 238 -8.56 24.59 -2.56
N ALA A 239 -9.72 25.03 -3.05
CA ALA A 239 -10.70 24.09 -3.60
C ALA A 239 -10.22 23.53 -4.94
N SER A 240 -9.93 22.23 -4.97
CA SER A 240 -9.38 21.55 -6.15
C SER A 240 -9.81 20.08 -6.19
N THR A 241 -9.67 19.45 -7.35
CA THR A 241 -9.94 18.02 -7.51
C THR A 241 -8.70 17.35 -8.06
N ILE A 242 -8.20 16.34 -7.35
CA ILE A 242 -7.07 15.52 -7.79
C ILE A 242 -7.54 14.16 -8.31
N PRO A 243 -6.83 13.54 -9.26
CA PRO A 243 -7.15 12.20 -9.74
C PRO A 243 -7.07 11.16 -8.63
N THR A 244 -8.10 10.32 -8.51
CA THR A 244 -8.08 9.18 -7.56
C THR A 244 -6.93 8.21 -7.86
N GLU A 245 -6.51 8.11 -9.11
CA GLU A 245 -5.38 7.31 -9.55
C GLU A 245 -4.05 7.80 -8.96
N ASP A 246 -3.86 9.11 -8.83
CA ASP A 246 -2.64 9.70 -8.28
C ASP A 246 -2.58 9.49 -6.77
N VAL A 247 -3.71 9.63 -6.07
CA VAL A 247 -3.80 9.33 -4.63
C VAL A 247 -3.46 7.87 -4.36
N ALA A 248 -4.00 6.95 -5.16
CA ALA A 248 -3.70 5.52 -5.02
C ALA A 248 -2.21 5.22 -5.32
N GLU A 249 -1.61 5.91 -6.29
CA GLU A 249 -0.18 5.82 -6.58
C GLU A 249 0.67 6.25 -5.37
N VAL A 250 0.33 7.38 -4.76
CA VAL A 250 0.98 7.88 -3.55
C VAL A 250 0.88 6.86 -2.42
N MET A 251 -0.30 6.31 -2.16
CA MET A 251 -0.48 5.33 -1.07
C MET A 251 0.35 4.06 -1.28
N ILE A 252 0.46 3.57 -2.51
CA ILE A 252 1.30 2.41 -2.84
C ILE A 252 2.77 2.74 -2.62
N HIS A 253 3.25 3.88 -3.11
CA HIS A 253 4.67 4.23 -2.96
C HIS A 253 5.06 4.54 -1.52
N ILE A 254 4.16 5.12 -0.72
CA ILE A 254 4.36 5.21 0.74
C ILE A 254 4.53 3.81 1.31
N ALA A 255 3.64 2.87 0.98
CA ALA A 255 3.70 1.51 1.51
C ALA A 255 4.93 0.69 1.05
N LEU A 256 5.46 1.00 -0.13
CA LEU A 256 6.65 0.35 -0.70
C LEU A 256 7.97 0.95 -0.20
N ARG A 257 7.99 2.26 0.05
CA ARG A 257 9.24 3.01 0.27
C ARG A 257 9.45 3.44 1.71
N THR A 258 8.45 3.34 2.58
CA THR A 258 8.58 3.80 3.96
C THR A 258 8.81 2.63 4.90
N ASP A 259 9.58 2.90 5.95
CA ASP A 259 9.80 1.90 6.98
C ASP A 259 8.48 1.59 7.70
N ARG A 260 8.36 0.33 8.10
CA ARG A 260 7.24 -0.25 8.85
C ARG A 260 7.58 -0.34 10.34
N GLU A 261 8.74 0.17 10.76
CA GLU A 261 9.10 0.27 12.16
C GLU A 261 8.06 1.03 12.99
N PHE A 262 7.96 0.64 14.26
CA PHE A 262 6.99 1.17 15.21
C PHE A 262 7.18 2.68 15.35
N CYS A 263 6.06 3.40 15.21
CA CYS A 263 5.98 4.83 15.48
C CYS A 263 5.20 5.04 16.78
N GLU A 264 5.61 6.00 17.61
CA GLU A 264 4.91 6.35 18.86
C GLU A 264 3.49 6.86 18.58
N TYR A 265 3.32 7.55 17.45
CA TYR A 265 2.06 8.09 16.97
C TYR A 265 1.88 7.77 15.48
N PRO A 266 0.64 7.79 14.94
CA PRO A 266 0.43 7.65 13.50
C PRO A 266 1.17 8.77 12.76
N ARG A 267 1.67 8.48 11.56
CA ARG A 267 2.22 9.51 10.66
C ARG A 267 1.07 10.21 9.96
N PHE A 268 1.07 11.54 9.97
CA PHE A 268 0.00 12.34 9.37
C PHE A 268 0.51 13.13 8.17
N LEU A 269 -0.08 12.85 7.02
CA LEU A 269 0.19 13.57 5.79
C LEU A 269 -1.08 14.20 5.26
N LEU A 270 -0.92 15.38 4.68
CA LEU A 270 -1.92 16.01 3.84
C LEU A 270 -1.48 15.87 2.38
N ILE A 271 -2.44 15.56 1.52
CA ILE A 271 -2.28 15.46 0.07
C ILE A 271 -3.15 16.51 -0.64
N GLY A 272 -2.58 17.12 -1.67
CA GLY A 272 -3.29 18.05 -2.54
C GLY A 272 -2.57 18.25 -3.88
N PRO A 273 -3.07 19.12 -4.75
CA PRO A 273 -2.40 19.47 -6.01
C PRO A 273 -1.03 20.11 -5.76
N SER A 274 -0.11 19.92 -6.70
CA SER A 274 1.15 20.67 -6.77
C SER A 274 1.24 21.47 -8.07
N ASP A 275 1.98 22.58 -8.03
CA ASP A 275 2.44 23.30 -9.22
C ASP A 275 3.76 22.73 -9.78
N ASP A 276 4.37 21.77 -9.08
CA ASP A 276 5.62 21.13 -9.51
C ASP A 276 5.41 20.36 -10.81
N GLU A 277 6.33 20.52 -11.76
CA GLU A 277 6.28 19.75 -13.00
C GLU A 277 6.69 18.29 -12.75
N LEU A 278 5.91 17.36 -13.32
CA LEU A 278 6.28 15.94 -13.35
C LEU A 278 7.33 15.71 -14.44
N ASP A 279 8.31 14.87 -14.13
CA ASP A 279 9.33 14.47 -15.10
C ASP A 279 8.78 13.41 -16.05
N VAL A 280 9.03 13.63 -17.34
CA VAL A 280 8.76 12.64 -18.38
C VAL A 280 9.95 11.71 -18.47
N ARG A 281 9.73 10.43 -18.19
CA ARG A 281 10.75 9.38 -18.29
C ARG A 281 10.23 8.16 -19.03
N LEU A 282 11.14 7.27 -19.41
CA LEU A 282 10.76 5.95 -19.94
C LEU A 282 10.00 5.16 -18.87
N ASN A 283 8.98 4.43 -19.30
CA ASN A 283 8.26 3.49 -18.46
C ASN A 283 9.23 2.41 -17.93
N ALA A 284 9.17 2.17 -16.63
CA ALA A 284 10.01 1.25 -15.86
C ALA A 284 9.16 0.10 -15.31
N ASP A 285 8.44 -0.59 -16.18
CA ASP A 285 7.71 -1.81 -15.83
C ASP A 285 8.57 -3.09 -15.90
N TYR A 286 8.01 -4.22 -15.47
CA TYR A 286 8.70 -5.52 -15.53
C TYR A 286 9.25 -5.84 -16.93
N PHE A 287 8.48 -5.59 -17.99
CA PHE A 287 8.87 -5.93 -19.36
C PHE A 287 10.00 -5.04 -19.88
N THR A 288 10.02 -3.77 -19.50
CA THR A 288 11.10 -2.83 -19.86
C THR A 288 12.40 -3.10 -19.10
N MET A 289 12.30 -3.64 -17.88
CA MET A 289 13.43 -4.03 -17.06
C MET A 289 14.09 -5.33 -17.51
N VAL A 290 13.30 -6.35 -17.85
CA VAL A 290 13.83 -7.64 -18.36
C VAL A 290 14.07 -7.59 -19.86
N GLY A 291 13.34 -6.75 -20.57
CA GLY A 291 13.44 -6.56 -22.01
C GLY A 291 14.62 -5.68 -22.43
N GLY A 292 14.99 -5.80 -23.70
CA GLY A 292 16.01 -4.95 -24.32
C GLY A 292 15.46 -3.59 -24.76
N GLN A 293 16.29 -2.81 -25.46
CA GLN A 293 15.97 -1.46 -25.94
C GLN A 293 14.61 -1.36 -26.67
N LYS A 294 14.27 -2.33 -27.52
CA LYS A 294 12.98 -2.35 -28.24
C LYS A 294 11.76 -2.44 -27.32
N ALA A 295 11.86 -3.15 -26.20
CA ALA A 295 10.75 -3.24 -25.25
C ALA A 295 10.53 -1.88 -24.56
N ARG A 296 11.62 -1.16 -24.25
CA ARG A 296 11.57 0.19 -23.68
C ARG A 296 10.96 1.19 -24.64
N GLU A 297 11.34 1.13 -25.92
CA GLU A 297 10.77 1.99 -26.97
C GLU A 297 9.26 1.75 -27.15
N LEU A 298 8.83 0.49 -27.09
CA LEU A 298 7.41 0.13 -27.20
C LEU A 298 6.57 0.54 -25.98
N ALA A 299 7.16 0.49 -24.78
CA ALA A 299 6.48 0.85 -23.54
C ALA A 299 6.24 2.37 -23.40
N GLY A 300 6.99 3.18 -24.14
CA GLY A 300 6.82 4.63 -24.18
C GLY A 300 7.28 5.34 -22.89
N THR A 301 6.68 6.49 -22.63
CA THR A 301 7.00 7.36 -21.50
C THR A 301 5.84 7.50 -20.53
N VAL A 302 6.18 7.81 -19.29
CA VAL A 302 5.26 8.14 -18.19
C VAL A 302 5.67 9.46 -17.56
N GLN A 303 4.72 10.09 -16.87
CA GLN A 303 4.98 11.22 -15.98
C GLN A 303 5.13 10.72 -14.54
N SER A 304 6.17 11.18 -13.86
CA SER A 304 6.54 10.70 -12.53
C SER A 304 7.20 11.81 -11.72
N VAL A 305 7.31 11.62 -10.40
CA VAL A 305 8.04 12.55 -9.55
C VAL A 305 9.53 12.53 -9.88
N THR A 306 10.19 13.69 -9.84
CA THR A 306 11.64 13.80 -10.07
C THR A 306 12.46 13.00 -9.06
N SER A 307 12.01 12.97 -7.81
CA SER A 307 12.67 12.24 -6.73
C SER A 307 11.67 11.80 -5.67
N TRP A 308 11.54 10.48 -5.50
CA TRP A 308 10.76 9.90 -4.40
C TRP A 308 11.28 10.31 -3.02
N GLY A 309 12.59 10.51 -2.87
CA GLY A 309 13.18 10.96 -1.61
C GLY A 309 12.76 12.39 -1.24
N GLN A 310 12.63 13.27 -2.25
CA GLN A 310 12.12 14.63 -2.03
C GLN A 310 10.60 14.62 -1.83
N PHE A 311 9.88 13.89 -2.67
CA PHE A 311 8.42 13.82 -2.61
C PHE A 311 7.93 13.23 -1.28
N LEU A 312 8.59 12.19 -0.76
CA LEU A 312 8.25 11.55 0.51
C LEU A 312 9.03 12.09 1.72
N SER A 313 9.80 13.17 1.57
CA SER A 313 10.56 13.76 2.69
C SER A 313 9.71 14.13 3.91
N PRO A 314 8.40 14.45 3.81
CA PRO A 314 7.52 14.61 4.97
C PRO A 314 7.44 13.38 5.89
N LEU A 315 7.80 12.19 5.39
CA LEU A 315 7.79 10.93 6.15
C LEU A 315 9.15 10.58 6.77
N GLY A 316 10.18 11.39 6.54
CA GLY A 316 11.55 11.13 6.97
C GLY A 316 12.32 10.26 5.97
N ASP A 317 13.13 9.35 6.50
CA ASP A 317 13.96 8.47 5.67
C ASP A 317 13.09 7.47 4.90
N VAL A 318 13.30 7.42 3.58
CA VAL A 318 12.57 6.52 2.68
C VAL A 318 13.54 5.72 1.82
N ASN A 319 13.15 4.48 1.52
CA ASN A 319 13.81 3.67 0.53
C ASN A 319 13.49 4.19 -0.88
N THR A 320 14.47 4.86 -1.48
CA THR A 320 14.37 5.39 -2.84
C THR A 320 14.60 4.33 -3.92
N GLU A 321 14.98 3.10 -3.56
CA GLU A 321 15.34 2.05 -4.50
C GLU A 321 14.36 0.86 -4.42
N LEU A 322 13.48 0.74 -5.42
CA LEU A 322 12.66 -0.46 -5.63
C LEU A 322 13.27 -1.32 -6.74
N GLY A 323 13.08 -2.63 -6.70
CA GLY A 323 13.45 -3.48 -7.85
C GLY A 323 14.95 -3.59 -8.16
N LYS A 324 15.83 -3.54 -7.15
CA LYS A 324 17.27 -3.82 -7.37
C LYS A 324 17.52 -5.29 -7.62
N ARG A 325 17.97 -5.66 -8.85
CA ARG A 325 18.47 -7.01 -9.21
C ARG A 325 19.41 -7.54 -8.12
N PRO A 326 19.34 -8.83 -7.72
CA PRO A 326 20.21 -9.36 -6.67
C PRO A 326 21.71 -9.24 -6.98
N ASP A 327 22.08 -9.06 -8.25
CA ASP A 327 23.48 -9.03 -8.66
C ASP A 327 23.72 -7.95 -9.72
N GLN A 328 23.88 -6.69 -9.29
CA GLN A 328 24.80 -5.75 -9.94
C GLN A 328 25.56 -5.00 -8.83
N PRO A 329 26.90 -5.08 -8.79
CA PRO A 329 27.71 -4.33 -7.84
C PRO A 329 27.59 -2.82 -8.01
#